data_AF-A0A1M7J4L9-F1
#
_entry.id   AF-A0A1M7J4L9-F1
#
_cell.length_a   1.000
_cell.length_b   1.000
_cell.length_c   1.000
_cell.angle_alpha   90.00
_cell.angle_beta   90.00
_cell.angle_gamma   90.00
#
_symmetry.space_group_name_H-M   'P 1'
#
loop_
_entity.id
_entity.type
_entity.pdbx_description
1 polymer ?
#
loop_
_entity_poly.entity_id
_entity_poly.type
_entity_poly.pdbx_seq_one_letter_code
_entity_poly.pdbx_strand_id
1 'polypeptide(L)'
;MRLNVFCVAAVISLVAFPVPNAHGTEKCNGYIYDAINAGDNRAVVVNRVTRDVGIQDKRDARVDAMPGDFSASYEDCGNEVFFCLAGPLDIVIPKSMPMKQWQYRGLSCKRIGEPEGDAIRVTCSSSRLYHTGTSFTYSRSRGVLSFGNSRVGGARGGFALRGQRGLFSPGCNP
;
A
#
# COMPACT_ATOMS: atom_id res chain seq x y z
N MET A 1 -45.85 54.41 32.11
CA MET A 1 -45.36 55.41 31.13
C MET A 1 -43.84 55.42 31.20
N ARG A 2 -43.16 54.84 30.18
CA ARG A 2 -41.70 54.95 29.87
C ARG A 2 -40.73 54.42 30.96
N LEU A 3 -39.56 53.83 30.71
CA LEU A 3 -38.76 53.46 29.54
C LEU A 3 -37.65 52.52 30.05
N ASN A 4 -37.22 51.54 29.23
CA ASN A 4 -35.85 51.01 29.08
C ASN A 4 -35.11 50.43 30.32
N VAL A 5 -34.28 49.40 30.23
CA VAL A 5 -33.10 49.29 29.37
C VAL A 5 -32.74 47.81 29.18
N PHE A 6 -32.46 47.47 27.93
CA PHE A 6 -31.85 46.23 27.44
C PHE A 6 -30.44 46.03 28.00
N CYS A 7 -30.09 44.80 28.37
CA CYS A 7 -28.72 44.28 28.21
C CYS A 7 -28.79 42.75 28.09
N VAL A 8 -29.10 42.24 26.88
CA VAL A 8 -28.78 40.85 26.55
C VAL A 8 -27.29 40.82 26.23
N ALA A 9 -26.50 40.31 27.18
CA ALA A 9 -25.09 40.05 26.96
C ALA A 9 -24.96 38.84 26.02
N ALA A 10 -24.76 39.10 24.74
CA ALA A 10 -24.41 38.07 23.76
C ALA A 10 -22.95 37.66 23.98
N VAL A 11 -22.73 36.56 24.70
CA VAL A 11 -21.42 35.90 24.79
C VAL A 11 -21.19 35.16 23.47
N ILE A 12 -20.44 35.77 22.56
CA ILE A 12 -19.95 35.11 21.35
C ILE A 12 -18.76 34.25 21.76
N SER A 13 -19.02 33.01 22.16
CA SER A 13 -17.97 32.00 22.27
C SER A 13 -17.50 31.65 20.87
N LEU A 14 -16.33 32.19 20.47
CA LEU A 14 -15.58 31.73 19.31
C LEU A 14 -15.16 30.28 19.56
N VAL A 15 -16.01 29.34 19.12
CA VAL A 15 -15.65 27.94 19.00
C VAL A 15 -14.71 27.85 17.80
N ALA A 16 -13.40 27.93 18.07
CA ALA A 16 -12.40 27.51 17.12
C ALA A 16 -12.56 25.99 16.96
N PHE A 17 -13.39 25.58 16.02
CA PHE A 17 -13.42 24.19 15.58
C PHE A 17 -12.06 23.89 14.96
N PRO A 18 -11.25 22.98 15.53
CA PRO A 18 -10.12 22.45 14.80
C PRO A 18 -10.71 21.79 13.56
N VAL A 19 -10.45 22.39 12.39
CA VAL A 19 -10.70 21.77 11.10
C VAL A 19 -10.07 20.38 11.20
N PRO A 20 -10.84 19.29 11.10
CA PRO A 20 -10.22 17.98 10.99
C PRO A 20 -9.31 18.08 9.79
N ASN A 21 -8.00 17.90 10.00
CA ASN A 21 -7.08 17.64 8.91
C ASN A 21 -7.80 16.69 7.98
N ALA A 22 -7.97 17.09 6.72
CA ALA A 22 -8.46 16.23 5.67
C ALA A 22 -7.41 15.12 5.49
N HIS A 23 -7.39 14.17 6.42
CA HIS A 23 -6.82 12.86 6.24
C HIS A 23 -7.76 12.23 5.22
N GLY A 24 -7.44 12.47 3.95
CA GLY A 24 -8.16 11.92 2.83
C GLY A 24 -8.38 10.45 3.14
N THR A 25 -9.63 10.08 3.32
CA THR A 25 -10.07 8.71 3.19
C THR A 25 -9.73 8.33 1.75
N GLU A 26 -8.51 7.85 1.52
CA GLU A 26 -8.15 7.11 0.32
C GLU A 26 -9.09 5.89 0.34
N LYS A 27 -10.29 6.08 -0.23
CA LYS A 27 -11.19 5.00 -0.59
C LYS A 27 -10.34 4.03 -1.39
N CYS A 28 -10.07 2.85 -0.82
CA CYS A 28 -9.72 1.52 -1.35
C CYS A 28 -9.27 1.29 -2.81
N ASN A 29 -9.03 2.31 -3.61
CA ASN A 29 -9.00 2.25 -5.05
C ASN A 29 -7.65 1.68 -5.52
N GLY A 30 -6.60 1.81 -4.72
CA GLY A 30 -5.26 1.42 -5.11
C GLY A 30 -4.16 1.93 -4.18
N TYR A 31 -2.92 1.63 -4.54
CA TYR A 31 -1.71 2.05 -3.82
C TYR A 31 -0.69 2.60 -4.81
N ILE A 32 0.14 3.52 -4.33
CA ILE A 32 1.25 4.07 -5.10
C ILE A 32 2.53 3.73 -4.34
N TYR A 33 3.54 3.23 -5.04
CA TYR A 33 4.86 2.97 -4.49
C TYR A 33 5.91 3.73 -5.28
N ASP A 34 6.70 4.53 -4.61
CA ASP A 34 7.70 5.38 -5.23
C ASP A 34 9.03 4.67 -5.31
N ALA A 35 9.74 4.84 -6.42
CA ALA A 35 11.13 4.43 -6.49
C ALA A 35 11.92 5.09 -5.34
N ILE A 36 12.72 4.27 -4.66
CA ILE A 36 13.55 4.68 -3.52
C ILE A 36 14.76 5.49 -4.00
N ASN A 37 15.26 5.22 -5.20
CA ASN A 37 16.40 5.92 -5.78
C ASN A 37 16.02 7.36 -6.16
N ALA A 38 16.77 8.35 -5.66
CA ALA A 38 16.45 9.78 -5.81
C ALA A 38 16.42 10.29 -7.27
N GLY A 39 17.05 9.59 -8.21
CA GLY A 39 17.03 9.91 -9.65
C GLY A 39 16.00 9.12 -10.46
N ASP A 40 15.30 8.16 -9.85
CA ASP A 40 14.30 7.35 -10.53
C ASP A 40 12.92 8.00 -10.32
N ASN A 41 12.37 8.54 -11.41
CA ASN A 41 11.08 9.24 -11.38
C ASN A 41 9.89 8.28 -11.60
N ARG A 42 10.06 6.97 -11.41
CA ARG A 42 8.99 6.00 -11.53
C ARG A 42 8.23 5.82 -10.22
N ALA A 43 6.93 5.66 -10.33
CA ALA A 43 6.07 5.10 -9.29
C ALA A 43 5.33 3.88 -9.84
N VAL A 44 5.23 2.83 -9.03
CA VAL A 44 4.36 1.68 -9.29
C VAL A 44 2.99 1.98 -8.72
N VAL A 45 1.98 1.97 -9.56
CA VAL A 45 0.59 2.16 -9.18
C VAL A 45 -0.12 0.81 -9.25
N VAL A 46 -0.74 0.41 -8.16
CA VAL A 46 -1.58 -0.78 -8.05
C VAL A 46 -3.02 -0.32 -7.96
N ASN A 47 -3.81 -0.45 -9.03
CA ASN A 47 -5.23 -0.11 -9.04
C ASN A 47 -6.05 -1.35 -8.69
N ARG A 48 -6.70 -1.31 -7.51
CA ARG A 48 -7.57 -2.40 -7.01
C ARG A 48 -8.91 -2.52 -7.71
N VAL A 49 -9.41 -1.41 -8.25
CA VAL A 49 -10.68 -1.38 -8.96
C VAL A 49 -10.54 -2.09 -10.30
N THR A 50 -9.50 -1.73 -11.07
CA THR A 50 -9.24 -2.33 -12.39
C THR A 50 -8.41 -3.61 -12.33
N ARG A 51 -7.79 -3.89 -11.18
CA ARG A 51 -6.85 -5.01 -10.97
C ARG A 51 -5.60 -4.93 -11.85
N ASP A 52 -5.10 -3.71 -12.06
CA ASP A 52 -3.90 -3.47 -12.84
C ASP A 52 -2.75 -2.99 -11.97
N VAL A 53 -1.54 -3.42 -12.33
CA VAL A 53 -0.29 -2.81 -11.87
C VAL A 53 0.34 -2.08 -13.04
N GLY A 54 0.78 -0.85 -12.81
CA GLY A 54 1.34 0.03 -13.82
C GLY A 54 2.52 0.83 -13.31
N ILE A 55 3.30 1.40 -14.24
CA ILE A 55 4.29 2.43 -13.92
C ILE A 55 3.75 3.79 -14.38
N GLN A 56 3.93 4.78 -13.51
CA GLN A 56 3.62 6.18 -13.79
C GLN A 56 4.80 7.07 -13.38
N ASP A 57 4.75 8.33 -13.79
CA ASP A 57 5.63 9.37 -13.26
C ASP A 57 5.34 9.59 -11.77
N LYS A 58 6.38 9.55 -10.93
CA LYS A 58 6.26 9.73 -9.49
C LYS A 58 5.58 11.06 -9.15
N ARG A 59 5.84 12.15 -9.87
CA ARG A 59 5.29 13.47 -9.51
C ARG A 59 3.76 13.54 -9.66
N ASP A 60 3.24 12.82 -10.65
CA ASP A 60 1.84 12.91 -11.06
C ASP A 60 1.06 11.60 -10.87
N ALA A 61 1.66 10.60 -10.20
CA ALA A 61 1.06 9.28 -10.05
C ALA A 61 -0.32 9.34 -9.36
N ARG A 62 -1.32 8.70 -9.99
CA ARG A 62 -2.70 8.60 -9.50
C ARG A 62 -3.28 7.21 -9.76
N VAL A 63 -4.11 6.77 -8.83
CA VAL A 63 -4.71 5.43 -8.87
C VAL A 63 -5.69 5.24 -10.03
N ASP A 64 -6.47 6.26 -10.38
CA ASP A 64 -7.49 6.23 -11.43
C ASP A 64 -6.94 6.41 -12.86
N ALA A 65 -5.65 6.76 -12.99
CA ALA A 65 -4.99 6.87 -14.28
C ALA A 65 -4.65 5.48 -14.87
N MET A 66 -4.99 5.28 -16.15
CA MET A 66 -4.62 4.08 -16.90
C MET A 66 -3.11 4.05 -17.22
N PRO A 67 -2.48 2.87 -17.37
CA PRO A 67 -1.03 2.73 -17.16
C PRO A 67 -0.15 2.81 -18.43
N GLY A 68 1.13 3.18 -18.26
CA GLY A 68 2.22 3.11 -19.28
C GLY A 68 3.16 1.91 -19.07
N ASP A 69 4.21 1.78 -19.92
CA ASP A 69 5.30 0.77 -20.08
C ASP A 69 5.22 -0.65 -19.46
N PHE A 70 4.63 -0.82 -18.27
CA PHE A 70 4.42 -2.09 -17.59
C PHE A 70 3.00 -2.17 -16.98
N SER A 71 1.97 -2.18 -17.84
CA SER A 71 0.60 -2.48 -17.46
C SER A 71 0.37 -4.00 -17.48
N ALA A 72 0.15 -4.60 -16.32
CA ALA A 72 -0.22 -6.01 -16.23
C ALA A 72 -1.27 -6.22 -15.15
N SER A 73 -2.23 -7.10 -15.46
CA SER A 73 -3.24 -7.49 -14.49
C SER A 73 -2.61 -8.26 -13.34
N TYR A 74 -3.28 -8.21 -12.20
CA TYR A 74 -2.88 -8.93 -11.01
C TYR A 74 -4.10 -9.58 -10.32
N GLU A 75 -3.82 -10.52 -9.44
CA GLU A 75 -4.81 -11.14 -8.56
C GLU A 75 -4.68 -10.59 -7.13
N ASP A 76 -5.72 -9.95 -6.60
CA ASP A 76 -5.86 -9.54 -5.17
C ASP A 76 -6.50 -10.71 -4.41
N CYS A 77 -5.82 -11.37 -3.46
CA CYS A 77 -6.45 -12.54 -2.80
C CYS A 77 -6.41 -12.50 -1.28
N GLY A 78 -7.62 -12.49 -0.70
CA GLY A 78 -7.89 -12.93 0.67
C GLY A 78 -8.30 -14.40 0.68
N ASN A 79 -7.37 -15.27 1.06
CA ASN A 79 -7.67 -16.66 1.41
C ASN A 79 -7.86 -16.75 2.95
N GLU A 80 -8.55 -17.75 3.49
CA GLU A 80 -8.58 -18.00 4.95
C GLU A 80 -7.17 -18.09 5.57
N VAL A 81 -6.18 -18.50 4.78
CA VAL A 81 -4.79 -18.68 5.19
C VAL A 81 -3.85 -17.53 4.78
N PHE A 82 -4.12 -16.76 3.71
CA PHE A 82 -3.14 -15.81 3.13
C PHE A 82 -3.71 -14.42 2.76
N PHE A 83 -2.82 -13.42 2.76
CA PHE A 83 -2.92 -12.11 2.11
C PHE A 83 -2.12 -12.15 0.80
N CYS A 84 -2.70 -11.79 -0.36
CA CYS A 84 -2.05 -11.98 -1.67
C CYS A 84 -2.15 -10.77 -2.59
N LEU A 85 -1.09 -10.51 -3.35
CA LEU A 85 -1.17 -9.74 -4.59
C LEU A 85 -0.16 -10.33 -5.58
N ALA A 86 -0.68 -11.14 -6.50
CA ALA A 86 0.06 -12.01 -7.43
C ALA A 86 -0.09 -11.54 -8.88
N GLY A 87 0.80 -11.95 -9.78
CA GLY A 87 0.92 -11.36 -11.11
C GLY A 87 2.33 -10.79 -11.25
N PRO A 88 2.53 -9.50 -11.57
CA PRO A 88 3.88 -8.97 -11.74
C PRO A 88 4.60 -8.62 -10.42
N LEU A 89 3.92 -8.71 -9.26
CA LEU A 89 4.47 -8.42 -7.93
C LEU A 89 4.83 -9.67 -7.12
N ASP A 90 4.16 -10.80 -7.30
CA ASP A 90 4.47 -12.07 -6.61
C ASP A 90 4.58 -11.98 -5.06
N ILE A 91 3.63 -11.29 -4.42
CA ILE A 91 3.63 -11.07 -2.96
C ILE A 91 2.54 -11.94 -2.31
N VAL A 92 2.93 -12.77 -1.33
CA VAL A 92 1.99 -13.60 -0.56
C VAL A 92 2.47 -13.80 0.87
N ILE A 93 1.56 -13.68 1.84
CA ILE A 93 1.90 -13.74 3.27
C ILE A 93 0.81 -14.45 4.07
N PRO A 94 1.14 -15.42 4.96
CA PRO A 94 0.17 -16.05 5.83
C PRO A 94 -0.50 -15.03 6.74
N LYS A 95 -1.82 -15.18 6.96
CA LYS A 95 -2.56 -14.35 7.93
C LYS A 95 -2.09 -14.60 9.35
N SER A 96 -1.79 -15.85 9.68
CA SER A 96 -1.14 -16.25 10.93
C SER A 96 0.38 -16.07 10.80
N MET A 97 0.92 -14.98 11.34
CA MET A 97 2.36 -14.64 11.20
C MET A 97 3.25 -15.19 12.32
N PRO A 98 3.59 -16.49 12.29
CA PRO A 98 4.89 -16.93 12.82
C PRO A 98 5.65 -17.90 11.90
N MET A 99 5.21 -18.11 10.65
CA MET A 99 5.86 -19.04 9.73
C MET A 99 7.20 -18.50 9.19
N LYS A 100 8.26 -19.32 9.25
CA LYS A 100 9.59 -19.00 8.68
C LYS A 100 9.65 -19.18 7.16
N GLN A 101 8.96 -20.19 6.62
CA GLN A 101 8.89 -20.49 5.19
C GLN A 101 7.54 -21.12 4.83
N TRP A 102 7.05 -20.87 3.63
CA TRP A 102 5.79 -21.41 3.14
C TRP A 102 5.75 -21.46 1.61
N GLN A 103 4.82 -22.24 1.07
CA GLN A 103 4.56 -22.29 -0.36
C GLN A 103 3.10 -21.96 -0.64
N TYR A 104 2.83 -21.26 -1.73
CA TYR A 104 1.49 -20.93 -2.18
C TYR A 104 1.45 -20.88 -3.70
N ARG A 105 0.63 -21.74 -4.33
CA ARG A 105 0.42 -21.79 -5.79
C ARG A 105 1.72 -21.77 -6.63
N GLY A 106 2.76 -22.48 -6.17
CA GLY A 106 4.05 -22.55 -6.88
C GLY A 106 4.99 -21.35 -6.63
N LEU A 107 4.61 -20.42 -5.76
CA LEU A 107 5.52 -19.49 -5.10
C LEU A 107 6.08 -20.15 -3.84
N SER A 108 7.38 -20.02 -3.62
CA SER A 108 8.09 -20.37 -2.41
C SER A 108 8.53 -19.10 -1.72
N CYS A 109 8.09 -18.90 -0.49
CA CYS A 109 8.32 -17.69 0.27
C CYS A 109 9.01 -18.00 1.59
N LYS A 110 9.87 -17.09 2.02
CA LYS A 110 10.56 -17.19 3.30
C LYS A 110 10.70 -15.84 3.97
N ARG A 111 10.56 -15.84 5.29
CA ARG A 111 10.93 -14.71 6.14
C ARG A 111 12.46 -14.59 6.15
N ILE A 112 12.96 -13.36 6.08
CA ILE A 112 14.38 -13.05 6.16
C ILE A 112 14.63 -12.26 7.44
N GLY A 113 15.60 -12.72 8.23
CA GLY A 113 15.96 -12.10 9.50
C GLY A 113 14.89 -12.23 10.58
N GLU A 114 15.09 -11.45 11.64
CA GLU A 114 14.11 -11.30 12.72
C GLU A 114 13.13 -10.17 12.39
N PRO A 115 11.87 -10.26 12.86
CA PRO A 115 10.92 -9.16 12.77
C PRO A 115 11.46 -7.88 13.42
N GLU A 116 11.23 -6.75 12.77
CA GLU A 116 11.56 -5.42 13.28
C GLU A 116 10.24 -4.72 13.66
N GLY A 117 9.88 -4.76 14.95
CA GLY A 117 8.59 -4.26 15.42
C GLY A 117 7.42 -5.08 14.85
N ASP A 118 6.50 -4.42 14.12
CA ASP A 118 5.38 -5.08 13.45
C ASP A 118 5.68 -5.47 11.99
N ALA A 119 6.91 -5.23 11.53
CA ALA A 119 7.35 -5.46 10.17
C ALA A 119 8.19 -6.74 10.03
N ILE A 120 8.00 -7.43 8.91
CA ILE A 120 8.77 -8.61 8.51
C ILE A 120 9.30 -8.42 7.10
N ARG A 121 10.52 -8.90 6.86
CA ARG A 121 11.08 -9.01 5.51
C ARG A 121 10.80 -10.39 4.97
N VAL A 122 10.35 -10.47 3.73
CA VAL A 122 9.98 -11.71 3.06
C VAL A 122 10.54 -11.69 1.64
N THR A 123 11.00 -12.84 1.17
CA THR A 123 11.30 -13.03 -0.25
C THR A 123 10.47 -14.19 -0.77
N CYS A 124 9.79 -13.96 -1.89
CA CYS A 124 9.01 -14.94 -2.63
C CYS A 124 9.63 -15.18 -4.00
N SER A 125 9.80 -16.44 -4.38
CA SER A 125 10.31 -16.83 -5.70
C SER A 125 9.46 -17.93 -6.31
N SER A 126 9.47 -18.06 -7.63
CA SER A 126 8.85 -19.19 -8.32
C SER A 126 9.83 -19.81 -9.30
N SER A 127 9.89 -21.13 -9.32
CA SER A 127 10.66 -21.88 -10.32
C SER A 127 10.18 -21.62 -11.75
N ARG A 128 8.92 -21.19 -11.93
CA ARG A 128 8.35 -20.87 -13.24
C ARG A 128 8.87 -19.55 -13.82
N LEU A 129 9.41 -18.67 -13.00
CA LEU A 129 9.54 -17.28 -13.38
C LEU A 129 10.98 -16.83 -13.67
N TYR A 130 11.99 -17.71 -13.57
CA TYR A 130 13.41 -17.48 -13.93
C TYR A 130 14.09 -16.22 -13.34
N HIS A 131 13.46 -15.53 -12.37
CA HIS A 131 14.00 -14.31 -11.76
C HIS A 131 14.25 -14.49 -10.25
N THR A 132 15.06 -13.58 -9.68
CA THR A 132 15.61 -13.60 -8.31
C THR A 132 14.57 -13.51 -7.17
N GLY A 133 13.28 -13.47 -7.50
CA GLY A 133 12.17 -13.41 -6.56
C GLY A 133 11.92 -12.00 -5.99
N THR A 134 10.65 -11.67 -5.77
CA THR A 134 10.27 -10.41 -5.13
C THR A 134 10.63 -10.44 -3.65
N SER A 135 11.38 -9.43 -3.20
CA SER A 135 11.64 -9.18 -1.79
C SER A 135 10.80 -8.00 -1.32
N PHE A 136 10.14 -8.12 -0.18
CA PHE A 136 9.26 -7.08 0.33
C PHE A 136 9.27 -7.00 1.86
N THR A 137 8.97 -5.81 2.36
CA THR A 137 8.75 -5.55 3.79
C THR A 137 7.26 -5.41 4.03
N TYR A 138 6.71 -6.24 4.90
CA TYR A 138 5.32 -6.21 5.27
C TYR A 138 5.14 -5.85 6.74
N SER A 139 4.21 -4.93 7.01
CA SER A 139 3.73 -4.60 8.35
C SER A 139 2.29 -5.07 8.52
N ARG A 140 1.99 -5.65 9.69
CA ARG A 140 0.61 -6.08 9.99
C ARG A 140 -0.38 -4.92 10.03
N SER A 141 0.06 -3.73 10.44
CA SER A 141 -0.80 -2.54 10.55
C SER A 141 -0.89 -1.75 9.25
N ARG A 142 0.10 -1.86 8.35
CA ARG A 142 0.23 -0.99 7.17
C ARG A 142 0.41 -1.73 5.83
N GLY A 143 0.34 -3.06 5.81
CA GLY A 143 0.53 -3.86 4.60
C GLY A 143 1.96 -3.85 4.07
N VAL A 144 2.16 -3.96 2.74
CA VAL A 144 3.52 -3.89 2.17
C VAL A 144 3.98 -2.44 2.16
N LEU A 145 5.11 -2.25 2.83
CA LEU A 145 5.78 -0.96 2.98
C LEU A 145 6.76 -0.70 1.86
N SER A 146 7.38 -1.76 1.35
CA SER A 146 8.33 -1.69 0.27
C SER A 146 8.49 -3.03 -0.40
N PHE A 147 8.86 -3.02 -1.68
CA PHE A 147 9.25 -4.22 -2.41
C PHE A 147 10.35 -3.90 -3.41
N GLY A 148 11.09 -4.92 -3.82
CA GLY A 148 12.15 -4.84 -4.82
C GLY A 148 12.37 -6.19 -5.48
N ASN A 149 13.21 -6.23 -6.51
CA ASN A 149 13.45 -7.43 -7.33
C ASN A 149 12.15 -8.02 -7.91
N SER A 150 11.18 -7.17 -8.25
CA SER A 150 9.92 -7.56 -8.90
C SER A 150 9.98 -7.33 -10.41
N ARG A 151 9.07 -7.97 -11.15
CA ARG A 151 8.97 -7.81 -12.61
C ARG A 151 8.58 -6.38 -13.03
N VAL A 152 7.82 -5.68 -12.21
CA VAL A 152 7.44 -4.28 -12.45
C VAL A 152 8.63 -3.33 -12.25
N GLY A 153 9.45 -3.59 -11.24
CA GLY A 153 10.54 -2.69 -10.85
C GLY A 153 11.85 -2.86 -11.61
N GLY A 154 12.06 -4.07 -12.16
CA GLY A 154 13.33 -4.51 -12.73
C GLY A 154 14.42 -4.69 -11.66
N ALA A 155 15.64 -5.02 -12.08
CA ALA A 155 16.77 -5.28 -11.19
C ALA A 155 17.34 -4.04 -10.46
N ARG A 156 16.82 -2.83 -10.74
CA ARG A 156 17.44 -1.55 -10.34
C ARG A 156 16.66 -0.70 -9.33
N GLY A 157 15.49 -1.11 -8.85
CA GLY A 157 14.71 -0.23 -7.98
C GLY A 157 13.91 -0.97 -6.94
N GLY A 158 14.20 -0.72 -5.66
CA GLY A 158 13.21 -0.90 -4.61
C GLY A 158 12.18 0.23 -4.70
N PHE A 159 10.95 -0.09 -4.36
CA PHE A 159 9.82 0.83 -4.31
C PHE A 159 9.30 0.86 -2.88
N ALA A 160 8.94 2.04 -2.40
CA ALA A 160 8.39 2.25 -1.06
C ALA A 160 7.00 2.85 -1.16
N LEU A 161 6.09 2.37 -0.31
CA LEU A 161 4.72 2.83 -0.26
C LEU A 161 4.66 4.35 -0.07
N ARG A 162 3.92 5.02 -0.96
CA ARG A 162 3.57 6.43 -0.81
C ARG A 162 2.43 6.53 0.21
N GLY A 163 2.67 7.32 1.25
CA GLY A 163 1.69 7.50 2.33
C GLY A 163 1.80 6.43 3.41
N GLN A 164 0.76 6.36 4.25
CA GLN A 164 0.82 5.60 5.51
C GLN A 164 0.17 4.22 5.46
N ARG A 165 -0.59 3.89 4.41
CA ARG A 165 -1.43 2.68 4.36
C ARG A 165 -1.24 1.91 3.05
N GLY A 166 -0.87 0.65 3.14
CA GLY A 166 -0.92 -0.34 2.05
C GLY A 166 -1.72 -1.54 2.53
N LEU A 167 -2.34 -2.35 1.65
CA LEU A 167 -3.09 -3.54 2.12
C LEU A 167 -3.29 -4.60 1.02
N PHE A 168 -3.35 -5.85 1.45
CA PHE A 168 -3.55 -7.06 0.61
C PHE A 168 -4.97 -7.67 0.78
N SER A 169 -5.83 -6.97 1.55
CA SER A 169 -7.30 -7.03 1.73
C SER A 169 -7.97 -8.38 2.17
N PRO A 170 -9.13 -8.36 2.88
CA PRO A 170 -10.38 -7.74 2.41
C PRO A 170 -10.97 -6.64 3.31
N GLY A 171 -11.27 -5.51 2.67
CA GLY A 171 -12.20 -4.47 3.11
C GLY A 171 -11.62 -3.05 3.21
N CYS A 172 -10.28 -2.92 3.21
CA CYS A 172 -9.53 -1.71 3.60
C CYS A 172 -10.10 -1.04 4.86
N ASN A 173 -10.02 -1.70 6.01
CA ASN A 173 -10.71 -1.19 7.21
C ASN A 173 -9.73 -0.69 8.28
N PRO A 174 -10.09 0.29 9.12
CA PRO A 174 -11.08 1.39 9.01
C PRO A 174 -10.44 2.79 8.91
#